data_AF-R1F7X4-F1
#
_entry.id   AF-R1F7X4-F1
#
_cell.length_a   1.000
_cell.length_b   1.000
_cell.length_c   1.000
_cell.angle_alpha   90.00
_cell.angle_beta   90.00
_cell.angle_gamma   90.00
#
_symmetry.space_group_name_H-M   'P 1'
#
loop_
_entity.id
_entity.type
_entity.pdbx_description
1 polymer ?
#
loop_
_entity_poly.entity_id
_entity_poly.type
_entity_poly.pdbx_seq_one_letter_code
_entity_poly.pdbx_strand_id
1 'polypeptide(L)' 'METRRKKRFIAGAKCPACGKIDTMMLYMEHGVEKVTCVECGDTQVQTQEAVTEAGRQAEQVIGVFRPE' A
#
# COMPACT_ATOMS: atom_id res chain seq x y z
N MET A 1 -21.17 -16.87 6.76
CA MET A 1 -21.04 -15.40 6.68
C MET A 1 -19.82 -15.08 5.85
N GLU A 2 -20.00 -15.00 4.53
CA GLU A 2 -18.91 -14.61 3.64
C GLU A 2 -18.63 -13.13 3.87
N THR A 3 -17.49 -12.81 4.47
CA THR A 3 -17.00 -11.44 4.61
C THR A 3 -16.65 -10.92 3.22
N ARG A 4 -17.68 -10.50 2.47
CA ARG A 4 -17.57 -9.83 1.18
C ARG A 4 -16.61 -8.66 1.37
N ARG A 5 -15.39 -8.77 0.83
CA ARG A 5 -14.39 -7.69 0.81
C ARG A 5 -15.03 -6.47 0.14
N LYS A 6 -15.55 -5.54 0.94
CA LYS A 6 -16.23 -4.35 0.43
C LYS A 6 -15.17 -3.36 -0.01
N LYS A 7 -15.13 -3.07 -1.31
CA LYS A 7 -14.49 -1.86 -1.82
C LYS A 7 -15.29 -0.67 -1.27
N ARG A 8 -14.63 0.23 -0.54
CA ARG A 8 -15.22 1.41 0.10
C ARG A 8 -14.87 2.65 -0.70
N PHE A 9 -15.84 3.54 -0.85
CA PHE A 9 -15.59 4.87 -1.41
C PHE A 9 -15.40 5.85 -0.26
N ILE A 10 -14.39 6.72 -0.33
CA ILE A 10 -14.11 7.68 0.73
C ILE A 10 -14.80 9.00 0.38
N ALA A 11 -15.97 9.23 0.98
CA ALA A 11 -16.73 10.46 0.79
C ALA A 11 -16.01 11.65 1.43
N GLY A 12 -15.89 12.77 0.72
CA GLY A 12 -15.23 13.99 1.18
C GLY A 12 -13.70 13.97 1.14
N ALA A 13 -13.08 12.89 0.64
CA ALA A 13 -11.64 12.87 0.43
C ALA A 13 -11.26 13.70 -0.81
N LYS A 14 -10.36 14.67 -0.62
CA LYS A 14 -9.67 15.35 -1.70
C LYS A 14 -8.43 14.57 -2.09
N CYS A 15 -8.32 14.23 -3.36
CA CYS A 15 -7.08 13.67 -3.89
C CYS A 15 -5.96 14.74 -3.80
N PRO A 16 -4.82 14.46 -3.14
CA PRO A 16 -3.72 15.41 -3.06
C PRO A 16 -3.02 15.64 -4.41
N ALA A 17 -3.14 14.71 -5.36
CA ALA A 17 -2.52 14.81 -6.67
C ALA A 17 -3.32 15.70 -7.64
N CYS A 18 -4.66 15.56 -7.68
CA CYS A 18 -5.50 16.26 -8.65
C CYS A 18 -6.53 17.23 -8.04
N GLY A 19 -6.65 17.28 -6.70
CA GLY A 19 -7.55 18.18 -5.97
C GLY A 19 -9.05 17.82 -6.04
N LYS A 20 -9.42 16.77 -6.78
CA LYS A 20 -10.82 16.34 -6.92
C LYS A 20 -11.33 15.70 -5.65
N ILE A 21 -12.58 16.00 -5.31
CA ILE A 21 -13.30 15.50 -4.13
C ILE A 21 -14.06 14.23 -4.54
N ASP A 22 -14.21 13.27 -3.62
CA ASP A 22 -15.03 12.08 -3.86
C ASP A 22 -14.50 11.24 -5.02
N THR A 23 -13.19 10.94 -5.03
CA THR A 23 -12.54 10.16 -6.10
C THR A 23 -11.67 9.03 -5.57
N MET A 24 -11.57 8.87 -4.25
CA MET A 24 -10.71 7.87 -3.62
C MET A 24 -11.47 6.58 -3.30
N MET A 25 -10.96 5.48 -3.83
CA MET A 25 -11.45 4.12 -3.64
C MET A 25 -10.52 3.33 -2.74
N LEU A 26 -11.01 2.88 -1.61
CA LEU A 26 -10.31 1.99 -0.69
C LEU A 26 -10.72 0.53 -0.96
N TYR A 27 -9.75 -0.34 -1.17
CA TYR A 27 -9.98 -1.77 -1.33
C TYR A 27 -8.87 -2.58 -0.67
N MET A 28 -9.24 -3.79 -0.23
CA MET A 28 -8.29 -4.73 0.37
C MET A 28 -7.82 -5.72 -0.68
N GLU A 29 -6.51 -5.75 -0.93
CA GLU A 29 -5.88 -6.67 -1.86
C GLU A 29 -4.78 -7.44 -1.13
N HIS A 30 -4.86 -8.78 -1.12
CA HIS A 30 -3.90 -9.65 -0.42
C HIS A 30 -3.64 -9.34 1.07
N GLY A 31 -4.60 -8.68 1.75
CA GLY A 31 -4.48 -8.31 3.16
C GLY A 31 -3.92 -6.91 3.38
N VAL A 32 -3.63 -6.19 2.30
CA VAL A 32 -3.14 -4.82 2.31
C VAL A 32 -4.26 -3.88 1.88
N GLU A 33 -4.43 -2.78 2.62
CA GLU A 33 -5.37 -1.73 2.29
C GLU A 33 -4.74 -0.80 1.24
N LYS A 34 -5.38 -0.71 0.08
CA LYS A 34 -4.99 0.15 -1.03
C LYS A 34 -6.03 1.23 -1.23
N VAL A 35 -5.58 2.46 -1.41
CA VAL A 35 -6.41 3.62 -1.73
C VAL A 35 -6.01 4.12 -3.11
N THR A 36 -6.91 4.03 -4.08
CA THR A 36 -6.68 4.48 -5.46
C THR A 36 -7.62 5.62 -5.81
N CYS A 37 -7.07 6.68 -6.41
CA CYS A 37 -7.85 7.74 -7.03
C CYS A 37 -8.29 7.31 -8.44
N VAL A 38 -9.59 7.38 -8.74
CA VAL A 38 -10.10 7.00 -10.08
C VAL A 38 -9.85 8.03 -11.16
N GLU A 39 -9.59 9.28 -10.79
CA GLU A 39 -9.44 10.36 -11.76
C GLU A 39 -8.01 10.50 -12.26
N CYS A 40 -7.02 10.31 -11.39
CA CYS A 40 -5.60 10.39 -11.77
C CYS A 40 -4.87 9.04 -11.74
N GLY A 41 -5.48 7.99 -11.18
CA GLY A 41 -4.86 6.67 -11.07
C GLY A 41 -3.86 6.54 -9.91
N ASP A 42 -3.59 7.61 -9.16
CA ASP A 42 -2.70 7.57 -7.99
C ASP A 42 -3.17 6.50 -6.99
N THR A 43 -2.29 5.55 -6.70
CA THR A 43 -2.55 4.47 -5.75
C THR A 43 -1.59 4.58 -4.57
N GLN A 44 -2.16 4.87 -3.40
CA GLN A 44 -1.48 4.88 -2.12
C GLN A 44 -1.71 3.52 -1.46
N VAL A 45 -0.64 2.77 -1.24
CA VAL A 45 -0.70 1.49 -0.53
C VAL A 45 -0.36 1.77 0.94
N GLN A 46 -1.36 1.66 1.82
CA GLN A 46 -1.11 1.62 3.26
C GLN A 46 -0.63 0.21 3.63
N THR A 47 0.59 -0.10 3.20
CA THR A 47 1.33 -1.19 3.85
C THR A 47 1.70 -0.64 5.21
N GLN A 48 1.17 -1.22 6.29
CA GLN A 48 1.65 -0.93 7.64
C GLN A 48 3.18 -0.90 7.59
N GLU A 49 3.78 0.22 7.97
CA GLU A 49 5.23 0.53 7.90
C GLU A 49 6.14 -0.56 8.51
N ALA A 50 5.60 -1.58 9.16
CA ALA A 50 6.31 -2.69 9.79
C ALA A 50 7.03 -3.68 8.84
N VAL A 51 6.92 -3.58 7.51
CA VAL A 51 7.57 -4.55 6.58
C VAL A 51 8.62 -3.91 5.65
N THR A 52 8.90 -2.62 5.76
CA THR A 52 10.11 -2.05 5.12
C THR A 52 11.30 -2.01 6.08
N GLU A 53 11.06 -2.19 7.39
CA GLU A 53 12.11 -2.31 8.41
C GLU A 53 12.70 -3.73 8.45
N ALA A 54 11.91 -4.76 8.16
CA ALA A 54 12.38 -6.16 8.15
C ALA A 54 13.29 -6.50 6.95
N GLY A 55 13.13 -5.80 5.81
CA GLY A 55 13.97 -6.00 4.62
C GLY A 55 15.41 -5.49 4.79
N ARG A 56 15.64 -4.50 5.67
CA ARG A 56 16.99 -3.96 5.95
C ARG A 56 17.71 -4.70 7.07
N GLN A 57 17.02 -5.50 7.88
CA GLN A 57 17.64 -6.32 8.94
C GLN A 57 18.18 -7.65 8.41
N ALA A 58 17.78 -8.08 7.21
CA ALA A 58 18.25 -9.31 6.57
C ALA A 58 19.35 -9.11 5.51
N GLU A 59 19.83 -7.89 5.28
CA GLU A 59 20.95 -7.60 4.35
C GLU A 59 22.33 -7.66 5.04
N GLN A 60 22.38 -7.87 6.36
CA GLN A 60 23.65 -7.95 7.08
C GLN A 60 24.15 -9.40 7.16
N VAL A 61 24.86 -9.79 6.10
CA VAL A 61 25.90 -10.85 6.06
C VAL A 61 25.42 -12.31 6.15
N ILE A 62 25.31 -12.98 4.99
CA ILE A 62 25.94 -14.30 4.77
C ILE A 62 26.44 -14.30 3.31
N GLY A 63 27.69 -13.89 3.10
CA GLY A 63 28.27 -13.82 1.76
C GLY A 63 29.68 -13.24 1.70
N VAL A 64 30.56 -13.59 2.65
CA VAL A 64 31.99 -13.31 2.51
C VAL A 64 32.68 -14.63 2.13
N PHE A 65 32.79 -14.87 0.83
CA PHE A 65 33.63 -15.94 0.28
C PHE A 65 35.07 -15.40 0.21
N ARG A 66 35.95 -15.86 1.10
CA ARG A 66 37.40 -15.60 1.05
C ARG A 66 38.10 -16.85 0.48
N PRO A 67 38.63 -16.79 -0.74
CA PRO A 67 39.53 -17.82 -1.26
C PRO A 67 40.98 -17.46 -0.88
N GLU A 68 41.60 -18.31 -0.07
CA GLU A 68 43.05 -18.48 -0.01
C GLU A 68 43.39 -19.94 -0.31
#